data_AF-A0A8H3RZJ9-F1
#
_entry.id   AF-A0A8H3RZJ9-F1
#
_cell.length_a   1.000
_cell.length_b   1.000
_cell.length_c   1.000
_cell.angle_alpha   90.00
_cell.angle_beta   90.00
_cell.angle_gamma   90.00
#
_symmetry.space_group_name_H-M   'P 1'
#
loop_
_entity.id
_entity.type
_entity.pdbx_description
1 polymer ?
#
loop_
_entity_poly.entity_id
_entity_poly.type
_entity_poly.pdbx_seq_one_letter_code
_entity_poly.pdbx_strand_id
1 'polypeptide(L)'
;MRQQRHTWSNSSNFGTITIGGNDAGFANVLIQCILQPPTYGKSGHWWSGETFDCEGEISNSQAIIDDESYVQALVRAYTNILAAPSPDQQFDLFVAGYSRFFDTSSKADCGTLGMLWNKPVITYNLRQSINSPVLQVNEKIQQAVATTKLTQNRSITYVDWDSRMDGHRFCTPGYSDEPIQNKYEAAHEYFFAAIGSEDNYAGEEDKWPPSSTTPYPPESGTYSFSVDPKTCAGNLDDPGNIYDPDELVNIWCTWAIEAASNASFAADIEAYFTPQAASSADESMTVAWTNNELVVTSSGSQGVTAKIFHPKSLGHGLIAEALLAAIKGKE
;
A
#
# COMPACT_ATOMS: atom_id res chain seq x y z
N MET A 1 -15.66 1.95 6.91
CA MET A 1 -16.41 0.84 7.56
C MET A 1 -17.92 0.78 7.24
N ARG A 2 -18.71 1.88 7.23
CA ARG A 2 -20.17 1.77 6.94
C ARG A 2 -20.47 1.25 5.52
N GLN A 3 -19.74 1.69 4.50
CA GLN A 3 -19.95 1.27 3.11
C GLN A 3 -19.56 -0.18 2.82
N GLN A 4 -18.47 -0.70 3.41
CA GLN A 4 -17.98 -2.07 3.16
C GLN A 4 -18.87 -3.19 3.76
N ARG A 5 -19.92 -2.85 4.51
CA ARG A 5 -20.88 -3.82 5.09
C ARG A 5 -22.08 -4.12 4.19
N HIS A 6 -22.26 -3.40 3.07
CA HIS A 6 -23.48 -3.50 2.26
C HIS A 6 -23.61 -4.80 1.44
N THR A 7 -22.55 -5.62 1.35
CA THR A 7 -22.53 -6.84 0.53
C THR A 7 -22.52 -8.15 1.32
N TRP A 8 -22.66 -8.10 2.65
CA TRP A 8 -22.61 -9.30 3.48
C TRP A 8 -23.87 -10.15 3.27
N SER A 9 -23.69 -11.39 2.81
CA SER A 9 -24.75 -12.39 2.82
C SER A 9 -25.00 -12.86 4.26
N ASN A 10 -26.27 -13.02 4.65
CA ASN A 10 -26.63 -13.53 5.97
C ASN A 10 -26.24 -15.01 6.19
N SER A 11 -25.56 -15.65 5.24
CA SER A 11 -25.10 -17.04 5.29
C SER A 11 -23.59 -17.23 5.47
N SER A 12 -22.81 -16.15 5.64
CA SER A 12 -21.35 -16.26 5.81
C SER A 12 -21.00 -16.67 7.25
N ASN A 13 -20.33 -17.81 7.43
CA ASN A 13 -19.95 -18.32 8.76
C ASN A 13 -18.55 -17.85 9.21
N PHE A 14 -17.85 -17.09 8.38
CA PHE A 14 -16.59 -16.46 8.75
C PHE A 14 -16.35 -15.17 7.96
N GLY A 15 -15.38 -14.38 8.40
CA GLY A 15 -14.85 -13.23 7.70
C GLY A 15 -13.36 -13.08 7.90
N THR A 16 -12.67 -12.44 6.95
CA THR A 16 -11.23 -12.15 7.02
C THR A 16 -11.01 -10.64 6.97
N ILE A 17 -10.05 -10.12 7.73
CA ILE A 17 -9.71 -8.69 7.72
C ILE A 17 -8.21 -8.45 7.91
N THR A 18 -7.70 -7.43 7.23
CA THR A 18 -6.41 -6.76 7.49
C THR A 18 -6.71 -5.28 7.70
N ILE A 19 -6.40 -4.73 8.87
CA ILE A 19 -6.69 -3.33 9.22
C ILE A 19 -5.69 -2.84 10.26
N GLY A 20 -5.46 -1.52 10.32
CA GLY A 20 -4.58 -0.87 11.30
C GLY A 20 -3.33 -0.23 10.68
N GLY A 21 -2.88 -0.66 9.50
CA GLY A 21 -1.69 -0.09 8.85
C GLY A 21 -1.85 1.37 8.43
N ASN A 22 -3.03 1.73 7.91
CA ASN A 22 -3.36 3.13 7.59
C ASN A 22 -3.49 3.96 8.86
N ASP A 23 -4.16 3.42 9.88
CA ASP A 23 -4.31 4.05 11.20
C ASP A 23 -2.95 4.28 11.87
N ALA A 24 -1.95 3.44 11.60
CA ALA A 24 -0.58 3.59 12.08
C ALA A 24 0.27 4.60 11.27
N GLY A 25 -0.28 5.19 10.21
CA GLY A 25 0.41 6.21 9.40
C GLY A 25 1.49 5.66 8.45
N PHE A 26 1.44 4.37 8.07
CA PHE A 26 2.48 3.80 7.20
C PHE A 26 2.61 4.49 5.84
N ALA A 27 1.52 5.02 5.27
CA ALA A 27 1.60 5.80 4.03
C ALA A 27 2.56 7.01 4.17
N ASN A 28 2.48 7.74 5.28
CA ASN A 28 3.36 8.89 5.55
C ASN A 28 4.82 8.45 5.72
N VAL A 29 5.07 7.34 6.41
CA VAL A 29 6.40 6.75 6.54
C VAL A 29 6.97 6.43 5.16
N LEU A 30 6.20 5.76 4.29
CA LEU A 30 6.64 5.42 2.94
C LEU A 30 6.92 6.66 2.08
N ILE A 31 6.05 7.68 2.16
CA ILE A 31 6.21 8.94 1.43
C ILE A 31 7.48 9.67 1.89
N GLN A 32 7.71 9.82 3.19
CA GLN A 32 8.85 10.58 3.72
C GLN A 32 10.17 9.79 3.68
N CYS A 33 10.15 8.46 3.74
CA CYS A 33 11.36 7.65 3.81
C CYS A 33 11.81 7.07 2.47
N ILE A 34 10.87 6.70 1.61
CA ILE A 34 11.16 5.87 0.45
C ILE A 34 10.79 6.59 -0.84
N LEU A 35 9.51 6.92 -1.02
CA LEU A 35 9.00 7.44 -2.28
C LEU A 35 9.51 8.85 -2.56
N GLN A 36 9.58 9.67 -1.50
CA GLN A 36 10.06 11.05 -1.50
C GLN A 36 9.68 11.81 -2.77
N PRO A 37 8.37 11.83 -3.14
CA PRO A 37 7.96 12.47 -4.38
C PRO A 37 8.29 13.97 -4.32
N PRO A 38 8.62 14.62 -5.44
CA PRO A 38 9.25 15.94 -5.47
C PRO A 38 8.54 17.10 -4.75
N THR A 39 7.36 16.89 -4.18
CA THR A 39 6.48 17.95 -3.66
C THR A 39 6.00 17.71 -2.23
N TYR A 40 6.41 16.62 -1.57
CA TYR A 40 5.79 16.15 -0.31
C TYR A 40 6.76 16.19 0.89
N GLY A 41 7.52 17.29 1.05
CA GLY A 41 8.24 17.59 2.30
C GLY A 41 7.31 18.25 3.33
N LYS A 42 7.70 18.28 4.62
CA LYS A 42 7.01 19.15 5.61
C LYS A 42 6.99 20.57 5.04
N SER A 43 5.79 21.15 4.94
CA SER A 43 5.49 22.45 4.32
C SER A 43 5.67 22.59 2.79
N GLY A 44 5.50 21.49 2.04
CA GLY A 44 4.77 21.55 0.76
C GLY A 44 5.51 21.96 -0.51
N HIS A 45 6.82 22.26 -0.51
CA HIS A 45 7.53 22.55 -1.77
C HIS A 45 9.03 22.23 -1.71
N TRP A 46 9.59 21.56 -2.74
CA TRP A 46 11.04 21.30 -2.85
C TRP A 46 11.91 22.57 -2.88
N TRP A 47 11.34 23.74 -3.19
CA TRP A 47 12.03 25.03 -3.16
C TRP A 47 12.04 25.70 -1.78
N SER A 48 11.31 25.21 -0.78
CA SER A 48 11.35 25.77 0.59
C SER A 48 12.64 25.42 1.33
N GLY A 49 13.44 24.49 0.79
CA GLY A 49 14.66 24.02 1.43
C GLY A 49 14.43 23.10 2.62
N GLU A 50 13.17 22.73 2.93
CA GLU A 50 12.85 21.74 3.96
C GLU A 50 12.86 20.31 3.37
N THR A 51 13.64 19.44 4.01
CA THR A 51 13.89 18.06 3.64
C THR A 51 12.74 17.13 4.04
N PHE A 52 12.64 15.96 3.40
CA PHE A 52 11.78 14.86 3.89
C PHE A 52 12.16 14.48 5.33
N ASP A 53 11.16 14.23 6.17
CA ASP A 53 11.35 13.93 7.60
C ASP A 53 11.02 12.47 7.91
N CYS A 54 11.85 11.57 7.40
CA CYS A 54 11.68 10.13 7.60
C CYS A 54 11.72 9.74 9.08
N GLU A 55 12.68 10.27 9.84
CA GLU A 55 12.81 9.97 11.28
C GLU A 55 11.61 10.47 12.07
N GLY A 56 11.12 11.68 11.75
CA GLY A 56 9.93 12.24 12.35
C GLY A 56 8.67 11.43 12.07
N GLU A 57 8.45 10.97 10.84
CA GLU A 57 7.26 10.16 10.54
C GLU A 57 7.34 8.73 11.10
N ILE A 58 8.53 8.13 11.17
CA ILE A 58 8.71 6.86 11.91
C ILE A 58 8.37 7.07 13.39
N SER A 59 8.84 8.17 13.99
CA SER A 59 8.54 8.53 15.38
C SER A 59 7.05 8.81 15.59
N ASN A 60 6.38 9.50 14.67
CA ASN A 60 4.94 9.75 14.72
C ASN A 60 4.14 8.45 14.62
N SER A 61 4.49 7.59 13.66
CA SER A 61 3.88 6.26 13.51
C SER A 61 4.03 5.45 14.79
N GLN A 62 5.22 5.44 15.37
CA GLN A 62 5.51 4.80 16.64
C GLN A 62 4.63 5.34 17.79
N ALA A 63 4.53 6.67 17.92
CA ALA A 63 3.71 7.30 18.94
C ALA A 63 2.21 6.95 18.81
N ILE A 64 1.70 6.85 17.58
CA ILE A 64 0.32 6.42 17.31
C ILE A 64 0.11 4.95 17.74
N ILE A 65 1.05 4.07 17.37
CA ILE A 65 1.00 2.63 17.72
C ILE A 65 1.09 2.42 19.24
N ASP A 66 1.85 3.25 19.94
CA ASP A 66 2.04 3.18 21.39
C ASP A 66 0.83 3.66 22.18
N ASP A 67 0.00 4.54 21.60
CA ASP A 67 -1.20 5.05 22.25
C ASP A 67 -2.23 3.93 22.52
N GLU A 68 -2.77 3.89 23.74
CA GLU A 68 -3.75 2.88 24.15
C GLU A 68 -5.02 2.89 23.28
N SER A 69 -5.38 4.06 22.72
CA SER A 69 -6.54 4.20 21.84
C SER A 69 -6.41 3.41 20.55
N TYR A 70 -5.18 3.10 20.10
CA TYR A 70 -4.94 2.29 18.90
C TYR A 70 -5.52 0.88 19.07
N VAL A 71 -5.17 0.19 20.17
CA VAL A 71 -5.73 -1.13 20.50
C VAL A 71 -7.23 -1.05 20.73
N GLN A 72 -7.73 0.00 21.38
CA GLN A 72 -9.17 0.19 21.61
C GLN A 72 -9.94 0.37 20.29
N ALA A 73 -9.36 1.03 19.29
CA ALA A 73 -9.94 1.20 17.96
C ALA A 73 -10.06 -0.16 17.25
N LEU A 74 -9.01 -0.99 17.28
CA LEU A 74 -9.01 -2.34 16.74
C LEU A 74 -10.06 -3.23 17.43
N VAL A 75 -10.10 -3.23 18.77
CA VAL A 75 -11.10 -3.98 19.56
C VAL A 75 -12.52 -3.56 19.18
N ARG A 76 -12.76 -2.25 18.99
CA ARG A 76 -14.06 -1.74 18.57
C ARG A 76 -14.42 -2.20 17.16
N ALA A 77 -13.47 -2.20 16.23
CA ALA A 77 -13.67 -2.71 14.87
C ALA A 77 -14.03 -4.20 14.89
N TYR A 78 -13.28 -5.02 15.61
CA TYR A 78 -13.53 -6.46 15.72
C TYR A 78 -14.87 -6.77 16.40
N THR A 79 -15.19 -6.06 17.49
CA THR A 79 -16.49 -6.19 18.17
C THR A 79 -17.65 -5.88 17.23
N ASN A 80 -17.54 -4.80 16.44
CA ASN A 80 -18.57 -4.41 15.48
C ASN A 80 -18.74 -5.44 14.35
N ILE A 81 -17.66 -6.06 13.90
CA ILE A 81 -17.69 -7.14 12.91
C ILE A 81 -18.38 -8.38 13.49
N LEU A 82 -17.95 -8.82 14.67
CA LEU A 82 -18.50 -10.00 15.34
C LEU A 82 -19.99 -9.80 15.71
N ALA A 83 -20.45 -8.56 15.89
CA ALA A 83 -21.86 -8.26 16.17
C ALA A 83 -22.76 -8.25 14.93
N ALA A 84 -22.20 -8.31 13.71
CA ALA A 84 -22.99 -8.18 12.48
C ALA A 84 -23.86 -9.43 12.15
N PRO A 85 -23.35 -10.68 12.28
CA PRO A 85 -24.17 -11.87 12.08
C PRO A 85 -25.20 -12.08 13.20
N SER A 86 -26.27 -12.84 12.93
CA SER A 86 -27.31 -13.15 13.92
C SER A 86 -26.73 -13.80 15.19
N PRO A 87 -27.25 -13.53 16.41
CA PRO A 87 -26.66 -14.04 17.66
C PRO A 87 -26.54 -15.58 17.74
N ASP A 88 -27.43 -16.30 17.07
CA ASP A 88 -27.50 -17.77 16.99
C ASP A 88 -26.60 -18.38 15.90
N GLN A 89 -26.11 -17.57 14.96
CA GLN A 89 -25.21 -18.01 13.89
C GLN A 89 -23.78 -18.15 14.42
N GLN A 90 -23.10 -19.27 14.13
CA GLN A 90 -21.65 -19.39 14.35
C GLN A 90 -20.90 -18.46 13.39
N PHE A 91 -19.99 -17.65 13.93
CA PHE A 91 -19.17 -16.76 13.12
C PHE A 91 -17.74 -16.63 13.61
N ASP A 92 -16.78 -16.86 12.71
CA ASP A 92 -15.36 -16.80 12.98
C ASP A 92 -14.68 -15.63 12.25
N LEU A 93 -14.00 -14.75 12.97
CA LEU A 93 -13.22 -13.66 12.40
C LEU A 93 -11.73 -14.03 12.35
N PHE A 94 -11.14 -13.99 11.16
CA PHE A 94 -9.70 -14.17 10.96
C PHE A 94 -9.05 -12.82 10.67
N VAL A 95 -8.11 -12.41 11.52
CA VAL A 95 -7.42 -11.13 11.43
C VAL A 95 -5.99 -11.39 10.97
N ALA A 96 -5.70 -11.09 9.71
CA ALA A 96 -4.34 -11.21 9.20
C ALA A 96 -3.50 -10.02 9.66
N GLY A 97 -2.26 -10.31 10.09
CA GLY A 97 -1.26 -9.28 10.36
C GLY A 97 -0.72 -8.63 9.09
N TYR A 98 0.37 -7.91 9.22
CA TYR A 98 1.16 -7.35 8.15
C TYR A 98 2.47 -8.11 8.00
N SER A 99 3.05 -8.05 6.81
CA SER A 99 4.39 -8.56 6.58
C SER A 99 5.40 -7.43 6.53
N ARG A 100 6.62 -7.66 7.01
CA ARG A 100 7.75 -6.73 6.88
C ARG A 100 7.99 -6.42 5.40
N PHE A 101 8.25 -5.16 5.07
CA PHE A 101 8.45 -4.78 3.67
C PHE A 101 9.82 -5.16 3.16
N PHE A 102 10.84 -5.10 4.02
CA PHE A 102 12.23 -5.26 3.65
C PHE A 102 12.84 -6.52 4.24
N ASP A 103 13.64 -7.23 3.47
CA ASP A 103 14.58 -8.21 3.99
C ASP A 103 15.63 -7.50 4.86
N THR A 104 16.06 -8.11 5.95
CA THR A 104 17.14 -7.59 6.82
C THR A 104 18.20 -8.66 7.12
N SER A 105 18.27 -9.71 6.32
CA SER A 105 19.24 -10.81 6.46
C SER A 105 20.65 -10.35 6.05
N SER A 106 20.74 -9.45 5.06
CA SER A 106 21.98 -8.80 4.63
C SER A 106 22.11 -7.40 5.21
N LYS A 107 23.32 -7.06 5.70
CA LYS A 107 23.68 -5.72 6.18
C LYS A 107 24.08 -4.74 5.07
N ALA A 108 24.18 -5.21 3.83
CA ALA A 108 24.47 -4.32 2.70
C ALA A 108 23.27 -3.41 2.42
N ASP A 109 23.52 -2.17 2.04
CA ASP A 109 22.46 -1.31 1.52
C ASP A 109 21.93 -1.87 0.20
N CYS A 110 20.64 -1.69 -0.07
CA CYS A 110 19.99 -2.07 -1.33
C CYS A 110 19.50 -0.79 -2.03
N GLY A 111 19.47 -0.80 -3.35
CA GLY A 111 19.38 0.41 -4.20
C GLY A 111 18.37 1.48 -3.77
N THR A 112 17.26 1.65 -4.49
CA THR A 112 16.33 2.77 -4.22
C THR A 112 14.97 2.53 -4.85
N LEU A 113 13.90 2.95 -4.15
CA LEU A 113 12.52 2.91 -4.60
C LEU A 113 11.92 4.33 -4.73
N GLY A 114 12.76 5.36 -4.76
CA GLY A 114 12.32 6.76 -4.82
C GLY A 114 11.79 7.16 -6.20
N MET A 115 10.88 8.13 -6.20
CA MET A 115 10.26 8.66 -7.42
C MET A 115 11.10 9.77 -8.06
N LEU A 116 11.18 9.74 -9.40
CA LEU A 116 11.83 10.78 -10.21
C LEU A 116 13.31 11.00 -9.79
N TRP A 117 13.71 12.21 -9.38
CA TRP A 117 15.10 12.55 -9.09
C TRP A 117 15.55 12.26 -7.66
N ASN A 118 14.62 12.12 -6.72
CA ASN A 118 14.99 11.86 -5.33
C ASN A 118 14.84 10.37 -5.03
N LYS A 119 15.99 9.73 -4.89
CA LYS A 119 16.14 8.28 -4.81
C LYS A 119 16.97 7.92 -3.58
N PRO A 120 16.39 8.01 -2.37
CA PRO A 120 17.11 7.67 -1.16
C PRO A 120 17.60 6.23 -1.23
N VAL A 121 18.84 6.02 -0.78
CA VAL A 121 19.41 4.67 -0.66
C VAL A 121 18.67 3.93 0.45
N ILE A 122 18.23 2.71 0.16
CA ILE A 122 17.55 1.89 1.16
C ILE A 122 18.61 1.21 2.02
N THR A 123 19.04 1.94 3.05
CA THR A 123 20.08 1.46 3.96
C THR A 123 19.59 0.31 4.82
N TYR A 124 20.50 -0.53 5.30
CA TYR A 124 20.16 -1.56 6.29
C TYR A 124 19.42 -1.00 7.51
N ASN A 125 19.88 0.14 8.03
CA ASN A 125 19.23 0.77 9.19
C ASN A 125 17.82 1.26 8.84
N LEU A 126 17.61 1.84 7.66
CA LEU A 126 16.29 2.29 7.22
C LEU A 126 15.30 1.11 7.13
N ARG A 127 15.73 -0.02 6.57
CA ARG A 127 14.92 -1.25 6.51
C ARG A 127 14.49 -1.71 7.89
N GLN A 128 15.41 -1.72 8.85
CA GLN A 128 15.08 -2.06 10.23
C GLN A 128 14.11 -1.06 10.86
N SER A 129 14.34 0.24 10.66
CA SER A 129 13.50 1.30 11.22
C SER A 129 12.08 1.28 10.67
N ILE A 130 11.87 0.94 9.39
CA ILE A 130 10.52 0.80 8.80
C ILE A 130 9.86 -0.52 9.20
N ASN A 131 10.62 -1.63 9.26
CA ASN A 131 10.07 -2.92 9.67
C ASN A 131 9.65 -2.96 11.15
N SER A 132 10.27 -2.16 12.01
CA SER A 132 9.98 -2.14 13.46
C SER A 132 8.51 -1.75 13.77
N PRO A 133 7.98 -0.62 13.27
CA PRO A 133 6.56 -0.29 13.39
C PRO A 133 5.61 -1.38 12.85
N VAL A 134 5.97 -2.07 11.76
CA VAL A 134 5.17 -3.18 11.20
C VAL A 134 5.03 -4.33 12.21
N LEU A 135 6.14 -4.73 12.82
CA LEU A 135 6.13 -5.77 13.86
C LEU A 135 5.30 -5.35 15.07
N GLN A 136 5.38 -4.08 15.46
CA GLN A 136 4.60 -3.56 16.58
C GLN A 136 3.11 -3.48 16.29
N VAL A 137 2.70 -3.10 15.07
CA VAL A 137 1.30 -3.21 14.66
C VAL A 137 0.80 -4.65 14.78
N ASN A 138 1.61 -5.65 14.37
CA ASN A 138 1.24 -7.06 14.55
C ASN A 138 1.08 -7.46 16.01
N GLU A 139 1.91 -6.93 16.91
CA GLU A 139 1.75 -7.11 18.37
C GLU A 139 0.45 -6.47 18.88
N LYS A 140 0.13 -5.24 18.46
CA LYS A 140 -1.12 -4.55 18.82
C LYS A 140 -2.35 -5.26 18.27
N ILE A 141 -2.27 -5.84 17.06
CA ILE A 141 -3.32 -6.67 16.49
C ILE A 141 -3.55 -7.91 17.35
N GLN A 142 -2.48 -8.63 17.73
CA GLN A 142 -2.58 -9.79 18.62
C GLN A 142 -3.18 -9.40 19.98
N GLN A 143 -2.75 -8.27 20.54
CA GLN A 143 -3.30 -7.73 21.78
C GLN A 143 -4.81 -7.43 21.64
N ALA A 144 -5.24 -6.80 20.55
CA ALA A 144 -6.64 -6.51 20.28
C ALA A 144 -7.48 -7.79 20.09
N VAL A 145 -6.93 -8.80 19.40
CA VAL A 145 -7.54 -10.13 19.25
C VAL A 145 -7.76 -10.76 20.63
N ALA A 146 -6.74 -10.76 21.51
CA ALA A 146 -6.84 -11.31 22.86
C ALA A 146 -7.78 -10.52 23.79
N THR A 147 -7.91 -9.20 23.58
CA THR A 147 -8.74 -8.31 24.39
C THR A 147 -10.22 -8.33 23.98
N THR A 148 -10.52 -8.72 22.74
CA THR A 148 -11.89 -8.72 22.20
C THR A 148 -12.76 -9.74 22.94
N LYS A 149 -13.86 -9.26 23.53
CA LYS A 149 -14.80 -10.12 24.28
C LYS A 149 -15.65 -10.93 23.30
N LEU A 150 -15.68 -12.25 23.51
CA LEU A 150 -16.41 -13.19 22.66
C LEU A 150 -17.71 -13.66 23.32
N THR A 151 -18.72 -13.93 22.52
CA THR A 151 -19.92 -14.67 22.92
C THR A 151 -19.80 -16.13 22.46
N GLN A 152 -20.69 -17.01 22.93
CA GLN A 152 -20.60 -18.46 22.73
C GLN A 152 -20.50 -18.90 21.24
N ASN A 153 -21.05 -18.12 20.32
CA ASN A 153 -21.09 -18.42 18.88
C ASN A 153 -20.09 -17.57 18.07
N ARG A 154 -19.06 -17.03 18.72
CA ARG A 154 -18.08 -16.13 18.10
C ARG A 154 -16.67 -16.61 18.38
N SER A 155 -15.83 -16.56 17.36
CA SER A 155 -14.39 -16.70 17.55
C SER A 155 -13.64 -15.63 16.77
N ILE A 156 -12.42 -15.35 17.23
CA ILE A 156 -11.47 -14.46 16.56
C ILE A 156 -10.09 -15.11 16.58
N THR A 157 -9.34 -14.99 15.49
CA THR A 157 -8.03 -15.63 15.34
C THR A 157 -7.08 -14.72 14.59
N TYR A 158 -5.92 -14.44 15.20
CA TYR A 158 -4.82 -13.78 14.52
C TYR A 158 -4.16 -14.76 13.54
N VAL A 159 -3.84 -14.28 12.35
CA VAL A 159 -3.17 -15.05 11.30
C VAL A 159 -1.88 -14.35 10.93
N ASP A 160 -0.77 -14.96 11.36
CA ASP A 160 0.57 -14.56 10.95
C ASP A 160 0.89 -15.14 9.58
N TRP A 161 1.31 -14.27 8.66
CA TRP A 161 1.78 -14.65 7.33
C TRP A 161 3.15 -14.03 7.04
N ASP A 162 3.77 -13.35 8.00
CA ASP A 162 5.00 -12.59 7.76
C ASP A 162 6.12 -13.48 7.25
N SER A 163 6.40 -14.59 7.92
CA SER A 163 7.46 -15.54 7.52
C SER A 163 7.25 -16.17 6.14
N ARG A 164 6.02 -16.16 5.60
CA ARG A 164 5.76 -16.66 4.25
C ARG A 164 6.37 -15.77 3.17
N MET A 165 6.62 -14.50 3.49
CA MET A 165 7.27 -13.54 2.60
C MET A 165 8.80 -13.61 2.64
N ASP A 166 9.39 -14.50 3.43
CA ASP A 166 10.84 -14.66 3.47
C ASP A 166 11.36 -15.07 2.08
N GLY A 167 12.32 -14.31 1.55
CA GLY A 167 12.80 -14.46 0.17
C GLY A 167 12.03 -13.67 -0.89
N HIS A 168 10.95 -12.98 -0.51
CA HIS A 168 10.07 -12.23 -1.41
C HIS A 168 9.89 -10.75 -1.05
N ARG A 169 10.65 -10.27 -0.05
CA ARG A 169 10.65 -8.88 0.39
C ARG A 169 11.55 -8.04 -0.51
N PHE A 170 11.37 -6.73 -0.47
CA PHE A 170 12.35 -5.81 -1.01
C PHE A 170 13.73 -6.07 -0.41
N CYS A 171 14.78 -5.90 -1.20
CA CYS A 171 16.17 -6.06 -0.75
C CYS A 171 16.57 -7.49 -0.39
N THR A 172 15.84 -8.50 -0.90
CA THR A 172 16.23 -9.90 -0.76
C THR A 172 17.53 -10.15 -1.55
N PRO A 173 18.59 -10.67 -0.93
CA PRO A 173 19.85 -10.91 -1.62
C PRO A 173 19.69 -11.78 -2.88
N GLY A 174 20.23 -11.31 -4.00
CA GLY A 174 20.21 -12.03 -5.27
C GLY A 174 19.07 -11.69 -6.22
N TYR A 175 18.13 -10.82 -5.82
CA TYR A 175 16.96 -10.46 -6.63
C TYR A 175 16.74 -8.96 -6.82
N SER A 176 17.47 -8.10 -6.11
CA SER A 176 17.18 -6.67 -6.03
C SER A 176 18.45 -5.82 -6.19
N ASP A 177 19.01 -5.77 -7.40
CA ASP A 177 19.93 -4.71 -7.82
C ASP A 177 19.09 -3.57 -8.45
N GLU A 178 18.48 -2.74 -7.59
CA GLU A 178 17.51 -1.71 -8.03
C GLU A 178 18.13 -0.59 -8.92
N PRO A 179 17.38 -0.01 -9.89
CA PRO A 179 15.94 -0.22 -10.11
C PRO A 179 15.63 -1.66 -10.54
N ILE A 180 14.48 -2.25 -10.19
CA ILE A 180 14.01 -3.51 -10.77
C ILE A 180 13.92 -3.27 -12.28
N GLN A 181 14.96 -3.69 -13.00
CA GLN A 181 15.13 -3.32 -14.40
C GLN A 181 14.55 -4.39 -15.32
N ASN A 182 14.24 -5.57 -14.78
CA ASN A 182 13.73 -6.67 -15.58
C ASN A 182 12.61 -7.45 -14.87
N LYS A 183 11.79 -8.11 -15.70
CA LYS A 183 10.68 -8.96 -15.30
C LYS A 183 11.05 -10.09 -14.33
N TYR A 184 12.31 -10.55 -14.35
CA TYR A 184 12.77 -11.64 -13.49
C TYR A 184 13.01 -11.15 -12.06
N GLU A 185 13.51 -9.94 -11.85
CA GLU A 185 13.62 -9.34 -10.52
C GLU A 185 12.22 -9.01 -9.97
N ALA A 186 11.33 -8.50 -10.82
CA ALA A 186 9.93 -8.22 -10.48
C ALA A 186 9.12 -9.48 -10.09
N ALA A 187 9.49 -10.65 -10.61
CA ALA A 187 8.88 -11.94 -10.30
C ALA A 187 9.13 -12.40 -8.86
N HIS A 188 10.31 -12.08 -8.31
CA HIS A 188 10.72 -12.57 -7.00
C HIS A 188 10.25 -11.67 -5.85
N GLU A 189 10.02 -10.38 -6.13
CA GLU A 189 9.45 -9.45 -5.17
C GLU A 189 7.93 -9.46 -5.19
N TYR A 190 7.33 -9.74 -4.03
CA TYR A 190 5.87 -9.90 -3.90
C TYR A 190 5.19 -8.63 -3.42
N PHE A 191 5.86 -7.48 -3.49
CA PHE A 191 5.29 -6.15 -3.27
C PHE A 191 5.43 -5.31 -4.52
N PHE A 192 4.46 -4.43 -4.80
CA PHE A 192 4.62 -3.43 -5.87
C PHE A 192 5.70 -2.42 -5.47
N ALA A 193 6.80 -2.40 -6.24
CA ALA A 193 7.96 -1.54 -6.01
C ALA A 193 7.71 -0.07 -6.39
N ALA A 194 6.89 0.16 -7.42
CA ALA A 194 6.64 1.49 -7.97
C ALA A 194 5.28 1.58 -8.67
N ILE A 195 4.90 2.82 -9.02
CA ILE A 195 3.73 3.13 -9.83
C ILE A 195 3.83 2.39 -11.18
N GLY A 196 2.78 1.66 -11.54
CA GLY A 196 2.72 0.92 -12.81
C GLY A 196 3.61 -0.31 -12.87
N SER A 197 4.18 -0.76 -11.74
CA SER A 197 4.88 -2.04 -11.68
C SER A 197 3.92 -3.19 -12.02
N GLU A 198 4.39 -4.11 -12.85
CA GLU A 198 3.59 -5.26 -13.26
C GLU A 198 3.27 -6.14 -12.06
N ASP A 199 2.02 -6.60 -12.02
CA ASP A 199 1.63 -7.68 -11.14
C ASP A 199 2.31 -8.98 -11.58
N ASN A 200 2.58 -9.88 -10.64
CA ASN A 200 3.17 -11.20 -10.94
C ASN A 200 2.09 -12.24 -11.29
N TYR A 201 1.07 -11.83 -12.06
CA TYR A 201 -0.05 -12.68 -12.49
C TYR A 201 0.33 -13.65 -13.63
N ALA A 202 -0.35 -14.81 -13.68
CA ALA A 202 0.08 -16.01 -14.40
C ALA A 202 0.12 -15.89 -15.93
N GLY A 203 1.32 -16.14 -16.50
CA GLY A 203 1.58 -16.32 -17.93
C GLY A 203 3.03 -16.67 -18.29
N GLU A 204 4.03 -16.37 -17.44
CA GLU A 204 5.45 -16.58 -17.77
C GLU A 204 6.35 -17.11 -16.63
N GLU A 205 5.81 -17.79 -15.61
CA GLU A 205 6.65 -18.41 -14.56
C GLU A 205 6.25 -19.87 -14.39
N ASP A 206 6.83 -20.72 -15.24
CA ASP A 206 6.50 -22.13 -15.42
C ASP A 206 6.36 -22.94 -14.11
N LYS A 207 5.10 -23.29 -13.80
CA LYS A 207 4.62 -24.55 -13.18
C LYS A 207 4.55 -24.63 -11.63
N TRP A 208 3.28 -24.66 -11.14
CA TRP A 208 2.68 -25.71 -10.23
C TRP A 208 2.55 -25.42 -8.69
N PRO A 209 1.44 -25.78 -7.94
CA PRO A 209 -0.03 -25.44 -8.03
C PRO A 209 -0.77 -25.44 -6.61
N PRO A 210 -2.13 -25.44 -6.45
CA PRO A 210 -3.22 -25.43 -7.44
C PRO A 210 -4.36 -24.39 -7.28
N SER A 211 -4.74 -23.87 -8.46
CA SER A 211 -6.05 -23.42 -8.94
C SER A 211 -7.10 -22.87 -7.95
N SER A 212 -7.35 -21.57 -8.03
CA SER A 212 -8.70 -21.02 -7.90
C SER A 212 -9.07 -20.25 -9.18
N THR A 213 -10.18 -20.62 -9.78
CA THR A 213 -10.72 -20.05 -11.03
C THR A 213 -11.77 -18.99 -10.72
N THR A 214 -11.44 -17.97 -9.93
CA THR A 214 -12.34 -16.83 -9.72
C THR A 214 -11.92 -15.67 -10.62
N PRO A 215 -12.71 -15.32 -11.65
CA PRO A 215 -12.50 -14.10 -12.40
C PRO A 215 -12.77 -12.91 -11.48
N TYR A 216 -11.80 -12.01 -11.34
CA TYR A 216 -12.07 -10.68 -10.76
C TYR A 216 -13.07 -9.94 -11.65
N PRO A 217 -14.05 -9.21 -11.11
CA PRO A 217 -14.94 -8.40 -11.93
C PRO A 217 -14.10 -7.31 -12.62
N PRO A 218 -14.23 -7.13 -13.95
CA PRO A 218 -13.52 -6.08 -14.65
C PRO A 218 -14.19 -4.74 -14.35
N GLU A 219 -13.65 -3.98 -13.41
CA GLU A 219 -13.84 -2.53 -13.42
C GLU A 219 -12.77 -1.91 -14.32
N SER A 220 -12.85 -2.22 -15.62
CA SER A 220 -11.99 -1.62 -16.64
C SER A 220 -12.59 -0.28 -17.07
N GLY A 221 -12.12 0.81 -16.48
CA GLY A 221 -12.43 2.17 -16.89
C GLY A 221 -11.19 2.92 -17.34
N THR A 222 -11.33 3.82 -18.31
CA THR A 222 -10.34 4.87 -18.57
C THR A 222 -10.84 6.15 -17.91
N TYR A 223 -10.05 6.69 -16.98
CA TYR A 223 -10.34 7.93 -16.28
C TYR A 223 -9.32 8.97 -16.71
N SER A 224 -9.80 10.06 -17.30
CA SER A 224 -8.98 11.23 -17.61
C SER A 224 -9.48 12.40 -16.79
N PHE A 225 -8.56 13.11 -16.15
CA PHE A 225 -8.82 14.38 -15.50
C PHE A 225 -7.75 15.39 -15.91
N SER A 226 -8.16 16.66 -15.94
CA SER A 226 -7.28 17.78 -16.27
C SER A 226 -7.03 18.59 -15.02
N VAL A 227 -5.80 19.02 -14.84
CA VAL A 227 -5.39 19.81 -13.68
C VAL A 227 -4.84 21.14 -14.17
N ASP A 228 -5.61 22.21 -13.93
CA ASP A 228 -5.17 23.57 -14.21
C ASP A 228 -4.23 24.05 -13.09
N PRO A 229 -2.93 24.29 -13.40
CA PRO A 229 -1.95 24.74 -12.42
C PRO A 229 -2.30 26.08 -11.75
N LYS A 230 -3.15 26.91 -12.37
CA LYS A 230 -3.51 28.24 -11.85
C LYS A 230 -4.63 28.18 -10.81
N THR A 231 -5.50 27.18 -10.90
CA THR A 231 -6.70 27.09 -10.06
C THR A 231 -6.69 25.90 -9.11
N CYS A 232 -5.87 24.88 -9.38
CA CYS A 232 -5.90 23.65 -8.58
C CYS A 232 -5.55 23.90 -7.11
N ALA A 233 -4.66 24.85 -6.79
CA ALA A 233 -4.28 25.20 -5.41
C ALA A 233 -5.42 25.82 -4.58
N GLY A 234 -6.42 26.41 -5.22
CA GLY A 234 -7.60 26.99 -4.56
C GLY A 234 -8.72 25.99 -4.27
N ASN A 235 -8.62 24.78 -4.83
CA ASN A 235 -9.57 23.68 -4.65
C ASN A 235 -9.04 22.58 -3.71
N LEU A 236 -7.84 22.74 -3.15
CA LEU A 236 -7.30 21.87 -2.11
C LEU A 236 -7.93 22.29 -0.78
N ASP A 237 -9.00 21.61 -0.36
CA ASP A 237 -9.63 21.86 0.94
C ASP A 237 -8.60 21.62 2.07
N ASP A 238 -8.60 22.56 3.02
CA ASP A 238 -7.87 22.60 4.30
C ASP A 238 -6.55 21.78 4.41
N PRO A 239 -5.37 22.43 4.30
CA PRO A 239 -4.07 21.77 4.52
C PRO A 239 -3.89 21.18 5.95
N GLY A 240 -4.85 21.38 6.87
CA GLY A 240 -4.91 20.75 8.18
C GLY A 240 -5.70 19.43 8.26
N ASN A 241 -6.36 18.97 7.18
CA ASN A 241 -7.16 17.75 7.19
C ASN A 241 -6.44 16.54 6.56
N ILE A 242 -5.62 15.86 7.37
CA ILE A 242 -4.80 14.69 7.00
C ILE A 242 -5.61 13.40 6.74
N TYR A 243 -6.95 13.48 6.73
CA TYR A 243 -7.86 12.37 6.43
C TYR A 243 -8.61 12.53 5.10
N ASP A 244 -8.23 13.51 4.27
CA ASP A 244 -8.86 13.72 2.98
C ASP A 244 -8.40 12.68 1.93
N PRO A 245 -9.30 11.93 1.28
CA PRO A 245 -8.99 10.92 0.26
C PRO A 245 -8.25 11.41 -1.00
N ASP A 246 -7.99 12.71 -1.15
CA ASP A 246 -7.47 13.31 -2.38
C ASP A 246 -5.93 13.55 -2.37
N GLU A 247 -5.14 12.70 -1.69
CA GLU A 247 -3.65 12.73 -1.74
C GLU A 247 -3.10 12.75 -3.18
N LEU A 248 -3.78 12.02 -4.08
CA LEU A 248 -3.45 12.01 -5.51
C LEU A 248 -3.69 13.37 -6.16
N VAL A 249 -4.82 14.03 -5.88
CA VAL A 249 -5.16 15.34 -6.46
C VAL A 249 -4.13 16.40 -6.04
N ASN A 250 -3.66 16.34 -4.79
CA ASN A 250 -2.57 17.18 -4.29
C ASN A 250 -1.27 16.98 -5.07
N ILE A 251 -0.89 15.73 -5.34
CA ILE A 251 0.30 15.40 -6.15
C ILE A 251 0.14 15.96 -7.57
N TRP A 252 -1.00 15.70 -8.22
CA TRP A 252 -1.26 16.17 -9.59
C TRP A 252 -1.29 17.68 -9.72
N CYS A 253 -1.91 18.38 -8.76
CA CYS A 253 -1.92 19.83 -8.72
C CYS A 253 -0.51 20.41 -8.58
N THR A 254 0.29 19.84 -7.68
CA THR A 254 1.63 20.36 -7.47
C THR A 254 2.54 20.10 -8.66
N TRP A 255 2.41 18.93 -9.29
CA TRP A 255 3.13 18.62 -10.53
C TRP A 255 2.69 19.54 -11.68
N ALA A 256 1.40 19.83 -11.81
CA ALA A 256 0.92 20.78 -12.80
C ALA A 256 1.55 22.17 -12.57
N ILE A 257 1.56 22.68 -11.33
CA ILE A 257 2.15 23.99 -10.99
C ILE A 257 3.62 24.06 -11.39
N GLU A 258 4.40 23.05 -11.02
CA GLU A 258 5.84 23.03 -11.29
C GLU A 258 6.12 22.83 -12.79
N ALA A 259 5.44 21.91 -13.46
CA ALA A 259 5.70 21.70 -14.89
C ALA A 259 5.20 22.86 -15.76
N ALA A 260 4.29 23.71 -15.26
CA ALA A 260 3.94 24.99 -15.88
C ALA A 260 5.06 26.05 -15.80
N SER A 261 5.94 25.97 -14.79
CA SER A 261 7.06 26.90 -14.59
C SER A 261 8.42 26.33 -15.00
N ASN A 262 8.53 25.00 -15.16
CA ASN A 262 9.76 24.26 -15.40
C ASN A 262 9.58 23.22 -16.52
N ALA A 263 10.02 23.59 -17.74
CA ALA A 263 9.89 22.74 -18.92
C ALA A 263 10.74 21.44 -18.85
N SER A 264 11.83 21.43 -18.08
CA SER A 264 12.63 20.21 -17.88
C SER A 264 11.85 19.21 -17.03
N PHE A 265 11.26 19.67 -15.93
CA PHE A 265 10.41 18.83 -15.09
C PHE A 265 9.17 18.33 -15.83
N ALA A 266 8.56 19.19 -16.66
CA ALA A 266 7.46 18.78 -17.53
C ALA A 266 7.85 17.60 -18.42
N ALA A 267 9.01 17.69 -19.08
CA ALA A 267 9.53 16.61 -19.92
C ALA A 267 9.88 15.35 -19.11
N ASP A 268 10.44 15.50 -17.90
CA ASP A 268 10.80 14.37 -17.04
C ASP A 268 9.57 13.61 -16.53
N ILE A 269 8.49 14.32 -16.13
CA ILE A 269 7.22 13.70 -15.76
C ILE A 269 6.57 13.02 -16.96
N GLU A 270 6.48 13.71 -18.11
CA GLU A 270 5.93 13.10 -19.31
C GLU A 270 6.73 11.85 -19.70
N ALA A 271 8.06 11.88 -19.63
CA ALA A 271 8.90 10.71 -19.91
C ALA A 271 8.75 9.57 -18.90
N TYR A 272 8.50 9.90 -17.62
CA TYR A 272 8.27 8.90 -16.56
C TYR A 272 6.93 8.16 -16.75
N PHE A 273 5.88 8.87 -17.18
CA PHE A 273 4.55 8.30 -17.42
C PHE A 273 4.28 7.90 -18.87
N THR A 274 5.16 8.27 -19.81
CA THR A 274 5.09 7.75 -21.17
C THR A 274 5.45 6.27 -21.12
N PRO A 275 4.58 5.36 -21.60
CA PRO A 275 4.83 3.92 -21.52
C PRO A 275 6.19 3.60 -22.14
N GLN A 276 7.14 3.16 -21.32
CA GLN A 276 8.36 2.53 -21.82
C GLN A 276 7.92 1.28 -22.59
N ALA A 277 8.55 0.98 -23.73
CA ALA A 277 8.17 -0.13 -24.59
C ALA A 277 8.53 -1.49 -23.97
N ALA A 278 7.84 -1.85 -22.90
CA ALA A 278 7.73 -3.17 -22.30
C ALA A 278 6.70 -3.09 -21.16
N SER A 279 5.40 -3.18 -21.47
CA SER A 279 4.41 -3.78 -20.57
C SER A 279 3.03 -3.80 -21.21
N SER A 280 2.45 -4.98 -21.31
CA SER A 280 1.02 -5.17 -21.52
C SER A 280 0.30 -5.04 -20.17
N ALA A 281 0.57 -3.95 -19.44
CA ALA A 281 -0.01 -3.74 -18.12
C ALA A 281 -1.54 -3.57 -18.25
N ASP A 282 -2.30 -4.33 -17.47
CA ASP A 282 -3.77 -4.21 -17.35
C ASP A 282 -4.19 -2.82 -16.82
N GLU A 283 -3.23 -2.04 -16.33
CA GLU A 283 -3.37 -0.66 -15.87
C GLU A 283 -2.23 0.22 -16.42
N SER A 284 -2.56 1.40 -16.93
CA SER A 284 -1.56 2.34 -17.46
C SER A 284 -1.88 3.75 -17.00
N MET A 285 -0.85 4.59 -16.85
CA MET A 285 -1.03 5.99 -16.56
C MET A 285 -0.16 6.81 -17.49
N THR A 286 -0.78 7.73 -18.22
CA THR A 286 -0.11 8.66 -19.11
C THR A 286 -0.39 10.08 -18.67
N VAL A 287 0.62 10.94 -18.78
CA VAL A 287 0.51 12.36 -18.49
C VAL A 287 0.88 13.12 -19.75
N ALA A 288 0.09 14.13 -20.11
CA ALA A 288 0.34 14.99 -21.25
C ALA A 288 -0.08 16.43 -20.98
N TRP A 289 0.66 17.38 -21.52
CA TRP A 289 0.27 18.80 -21.52
C TRP A 289 -0.74 19.12 -22.63
N THR A 290 -1.95 19.55 -22.27
CA THR A 290 -2.96 20.01 -23.22
C THR A 290 -3.53 21.35 -22.77
N ASN A 291 -3.55 22.36 -23.65
CA ASN A 291 -4.14 23.68 -23.37
C ASN A 291 -3.67 24.34 -22.06
N ASN A 292 -2.39 24.21 -21.71
CA ASN A 292 -1.81 24.69 -20.45
C ASN A 292 -2.32 24.00 -19.17
N GLU A 293 -2.94 22.83 -19.30
CA GLU A 293 -3.31 21.96 -18.20
C GLU A 293 -2.55 20.64 -18.27
N LEU A 294 -2.29 20.06 -17.10
CA LEU A 294 -1.75 18.71 -16.99
C LEU A 294 -2.90 17.72 -17.11
N VAL A 295 -2.96 16.96 -18.21
CA VAL A 295 -3.96 15.92 -18.42
C VAL A 295 -3.37 14.59 -17.97
N VAL A 296 -4.00 13.98 -16.97
CA VAL A 296 -3.66 12.66 -16.47
C VAL A 296 -4.71 11.70 -16.95
N THR A 297 -4.28 10.68 -17.68
CA THR A 297 -5.15 9.59 -18.13
C THR A 297 -4.68 8.30 -17.49
N SER A 298 -5.57 7.63 -16.78
CA SER A 298 -5.34 6.32 -16.19
C SER A 298 -6.30 5.31 -16.80
N SER A 299 -5.80 4.10 -17.09
CA SER A 299 -6.63 2.95 -17.44
C SER A 299 -6.54 1.91 -16.33
N GLY A 300 -7.70 1.33 -15.98
CA GLY A 300 -7.89 0.28 -14.98
C GLY A 300 -8.36 0.80 -13.61
N SER A 301 -8.20 -0.01 -12.54
CA SER A 301 -8.85 0.27 -11.25
C SER A 301 -8.26 1.51 -10.57
N GLN A 302 -9.11 2.35 -9.95
CA GLN A 302 -8.67 3.59 -9.32
C GLN A 302 -7.60 3.35 -8.23
N GLY A 303 -6.41 3.96 -8.38
CA GLY A 303 -5.40 4.03 -7.29
C GLY A 303 -4.00 3.48 -7.60
N VAL A 304 -3.35 3.89 -8.69
CA VAL A 304 -2.02 3.38 -9.07
C VAL A 304 -0.91 3.66 -8.04
N THR A 305 -0.99 4.76 -7.27
CA THR A 305 -0.08 5.02 -6.13
C THR A 305 -0.45 4.22 -4.89
N ALA A 306 -1.75 3.93 -4.71
CA ALA A 306 -2.25 3.16 -3.57
C ALA A 306 -1.82 1.69 -3.64
N LYS A 307 -1.17 1.23 -4.71
CA LYS A 307 -0.64 -0.14 -4.82
C LYS A 307 0.79 -0.29 -4.33
N ILE A 308 1.59 0.78 -4.23
CA ILE A 308 2.99 0.66 -3.79
C ILE A 308 3.03 0.07 -2.37
N PHE A 309 3.95 -0.86 -2.11
CA PHE A 309 4.04 -1.63 -0.86
C PHE A 309 2.82 -2.52 -0.54
N HIS A 310 1.85 -2.63 -1.45
CA HIS A 310 0.82 -3.66 -1.36
C HIS A 310 1.36 -4.98 -1.93
N PRO A 311 0.90 -6.13 -1.39
CA PRO A 311 1.25 -7.41 -1.96
C PRO A 311 0.78 -7.50 -3.43
N LYS A 312 1.61 -8.06 -4.29
CA LYS A 312 1.24 -8.52 -5.63
C LYS A 312 0.35 -9.75 -5.54
N SER A 313 -0.17 -10.25 -6.66
CA SER A 313 -1.01 -11.45 -6.74
C SER A 313 -0.42 -12.66 -6.00
N LEU A 314 0.87 -12.97 -6.18
CA LEU A 314 1.50 -14.09 -5.46
C LEU A 314 1.65 -13.79 -3.95
N GLY A 315 1.90 -12.54 -3.56
CA GLY A 315 1.91 -12.11 -2.17
C GLY A 315 0.53 -12.25 -1.51
N HIS A 316 -0.53 -11.84 -2.22
CA HIS A 316 -1.92 -12.10 -1.82
C HIS A 316 -2.23 -13.60 -1.73
N GLY A 317 -1.62 -14.42 -2.59
CA GLY A 317 -1.66 -15.88 -2.51
C GLY A 317 -1.15 -16.40 -1.17
N LEU A 318 -0.02 -15.89 -0.67
CA LEU A 318 0.53 -16.29 0.63
C LEU A 318 -0.37 -15.90 1.81
N ILE A 319 -1.03 -14.74 1.74
CA ILE A 319 -2.05 -14.33 2.71
C ILE A 319 -3.23 -15.30 2.68
N ALA A 320 -3.73 -15.60 1.47
CA ALA A 320 -4.84 -16.52 1.28
C ALA A 320 -4.52 -17.92 1.81
N GLU A 321 -3.32 -18.45 1.57
CA GLU A 321 -2.86 -19.72 2.11
C GLU A 321 -2.81 -19.72 3.65
N ALA A 322 -2.30 -18.65 4.26
CA ALA A 322 -2.25 -18.52 5.71
C ALA A 322 -3.65 -18.51 6.32
N LEU A 323 -4.57 -17.74 5.73
CA LEU A 323 -5.98 -17.67 6.14
C LEU A 323 -6.66 -19.03 5.97
N LEU A 324 -6.48 -19.69 4.82
CA LEU A 324 -7.04 -21.02 4.55
C LEU A 324 -6.54 -22.08 5.53
N ALA A 325 -5.26 -22.05 5.88
CA ALA A 325 -4.69 -22.94 6.89
C ALA A 325 -5.33 -22.71 8.27
N ALA A 326 -5.52 -21.44 8.66
CA ALA A 326 -6.18 -21.09 9.92
C ALA A 326 -7.65 -21.50 9.95
N ILE A 327 -8.37 -21.35 8.83
CA ILE A 327 -9.77 -21.77 8.68
C ILE A 327 -9.89 -23.29 8.82
N LYS A 328 -9.09 -24.06 8.08
CA LYS A 328 -9.10 -25.53 8.14
C LYS A 328 -8.71 -26.08 9.50
N GLY A 329 -7.88 -25.37 10.26
CA GLY A 329 -7.50 -25.76 11.62
C GLY A 329 -8.65 -25.73 12.65
N LYS A 330 -9.83 -25.19 12.28
CA LYS A 330 -11.03 -25.16 13.13
C LYS A 330 -12.09 -26.21 12.77
N GLU A 331 -11.94 -26.90 11.64
CA GLU A 331 -12.80 -28.02 11.24
C GLU A 331 -12.37 -29.32 11.93
#